data_AF-A0A4Y2R973-F1
#
_entry.id   AF-A0A4Y2R973-F1
#
_cell.length_a   1.000
_cell.length_b   1.000
_cell.length_c   1.000
_cell.angle_alpha   90.00
_cell.angle_beta   90.00
_cell.angle_gamma   90.00
#
_symmetry.space_group_name_H-M   'P 1'
#
loop_
_entity.id
_entity.type
_entity.pdbx_description
1 polymer ?
#
loop_
_entity_poly.entity_id
_entity_poly.type
_entity_poly.pdbx_seq_one_letter_code
_entity_poly.pdbx_strand_id
1 'polypeptide(L)'
;MMRQHDVNKAVDFVIKCLLKAADIAIPKSSGNILRLYKPWWNDNCNAAKKAERRAWDKSRRYPTTTNRIAFKRAKSFFRKIRRQSKNGSFQKYVSSIQGHLSSKRMWEKVGKILGTNKSYQGISFLQTNGQFVSHT
;
A
#
# COMPACT_ATOMS: atom_id res chain seq x y z
N MET A 1 34.60 18.27 49.71
CA MET A 1 34.65 17.87 48.29
C MET A 1 33.24 17.49 47.86
N MET A 2 32.49 18.42 47.25
CA MET A 2 31.10 18.19 46.86
C MET A 2 31.07 17.30 45.61
N ARG A 3 30.42 16.13 45.69
CA ARG A 3 30.22 15.24 44.55
C ARG A 3 29.25 15.92 43.58
N GLN A 4 29.77 16.42 42.47
CA GLN A 4 28.94 16.99 41.41
C GLN A 4 28.07 15.87 40.84
N HIS A 5 26.75 16.04 40.89
CA HIS A 5 25.83 15.11 40.25
C HIS A 5 26.08 15.16 38.73
N ASP A 6 26.43 14.02 38.17
CA ASP A 6 26.68 13.87 36.75
C ASP A 6 25.35 14.05 36.00
N VAL A 7 25.15 15.25 35.46
CA VAL A 7 23.95 15.64 34.71
C VAL A 7 23.65 14.64 33.58
N ASN A 8 24.69 14.05 33.00
CA ASN A 8 24.54 13.05 31.94
C ASN A 8 23.79 11.81 32.44
N LYS A 9 24.04 11.36 33.67
CA LYS A 9 23.34 10.21 34.27
C LYS A 9 21.85 10.48 34.47
N ALA A 10 21.49 11.71 34.83
CA ALA A 10 20.09 12.09 34.99
C ALA A 10 19.38 12.13 33.62
N VAL A 11 20.03 12.68 32.60
CA VAL A 11 19.51 12.70 31.22
C VAL A 11 19.33 11.28 30.68
N ASP A 12 20.31 10.40 30.88
CA ASP A 12 20.23 8.99 30.45
C ASP A 12 19.07 8.25 31.11
N PHE A 13 18.80 8.52 32.39
CA PHE A 13 17.69 7.91 33.11
C PHE A 13 16.35 8.32 32.52
N VAL A 14 16.16 9.61 32.24
CA VAL A 14 14.93 10.13 31.63
C VAL A 14 14.73 9.54 30.23
N ILE A 15 15.78 9.46 29.42
CA ILE A 15 15.71 8.85 28.08
C ILE A 15 15.29 7.38 28.17
N LYS A 16 15.87 6.60 29.10
CA LYS A 16 15.51 5.19 29.31
C LYS A 16 14.04 5.02 29.72
N CYS A 17 13.55 5.88 30.63
CA CYS A 17 12.15 5.86 31.03
C CYS A 17 11.21 6.17 29.86
N LEU A 18 11.54 7.17 29.05
CA LEU A 18 10.75 7.54 27.86
C LEU A 18 10.73 6.42 26.82
N LEU A 19 11.88 5.81 26.51
CA LEU A 19 11.94 4.69 25.57
C LEU A 19 11.16 3.48 26.08
N LYS A 20 11.25 3.17 27.37
CA LYS A 20 10.49 2.06 27.97
C LYS A 20 8.98 2.32 27.94
N ALA A 21 8.54 3.54 28.26
CA ALA A 21 7.14 3.93 28.16
C ALA A 21 6.65 3.86 26.70
N ALA A 22 7.46 4.32 25.75
CA ALA A 22 7.15 4.24 24.32
C ALA A 22 7.05 2.79 23.83
N ASP A 23 7.97 1.92 24.24
CA ASP A 23 7.97 0.50 23.84
C ASP A 23 6.75 -0.26 24.39
N ILE A 24 6.24 0.14 25.57
CA ILE A 24 5.02 -0.43 26.16
C ILE A 24 3.76 0.14 25.50
N ALA A 25 3.72 1.46 25.25
CA ALA A 25 2.54 2.15 24.75
C ALA A 25 2.36 2.04 23.22
N ILE A 26 3.44 1.85 22.47
CA ILE A 26 3.45 1.86 21.00
C ILE A 26 3.97 0.51 20.49
N PRO A 27 3.08 -0.42 20.09
CA PRO A 27 3.48 -1.66 19.46
C PRO A 27 4.30 -1.40 18.19
N LYS A 28 5.49 -1.99 18.11
CA LYS A 28 6.34 -1.89 16.90
C LYS A 28 5.72 -2.76 15.81
N SER A 29 5.35 -2.15 14.70
CA SER A 29 4.96 -2.91 13.51
C SER A 29 6.19 -3.55 12.87
N SER A 30 6.05 -4.73 12.29
CA SER A 30 7.16 -5.52 11.75
C SER A 30 7.82 -4.93 10.50
N GLY A 31 7.46 -3.72 10.07
CA GLY A 31 7.98 -3.03 8.87
C GLY A 31 7.63 -3.70 7.54
N ASN A 32 7.28 -4.99 7.57
CA ASN A 32 7.05 -5.85 6.42
C ASN A 32 5.60 -5.74 5.93
N ILE A 33 5.19 -4.53 5.54
CA ILE A 33 3.91 -4.35 4.85
C ILE A 33 4.05 -4.93 3.45
N LEU A 34 3.53 -6.14 3.24
CA LEU A 34 3.43 -6.70 1.89
C LEU A 34 2.65 -5.73 1.03
N ARG A 35 3.32 -5.14 0.04
CA ARG A 35 2.67 -4.26 -0.92
C ARG A 35 1.61 -5.08 -1.65
N LEU A 36 0.33 -4.74 -1.43
CA LEU A 36 -0.78 -5.36 -2.13
C LEU A 36 -0.52 -5.29 -3.63
N TYR A 37 -0.13 -6.43 -4.19
CA TYR A 37 0.20 -6.54 -5.59
C TYR A 37 -1.08 -6.31 -6.39
N LYS A 38 -1.03 -5.38 -7.34
CA LYS A 38 -2.14 -5.09 -8.25
C LYS A 38 -1.82 -5.79 -9.57
N PRO A 39 -2.47 -6.92 -9.92
CA PRO A 39 -2.14 -7.68 -11.14
C PRO A 39 -2.32 -6.89 -12.44
N TRP A 40 -3.09 -5.80 -12.39
CA TRP A 40 -3.35 -4.90 -13.51
C TRP A 40 -2.38 -3.70 -13.58
N TRP A 41 -1.46 -3.55 -12.61
CA TRP A 41 -0.52 -2.44 -12.58
C TRP A 41 0.73 -2.76 -13.40
N ASN A 42 0.93 -2.03 -14.50
CA ASN A 42 2.01 -2.23 -15.47
C ASN A 42 2.85 -0.96 -15.64
N ASP A 43 3.89 -1.03 -16.46
CA ASP A 43 4.80 0.10 -16.72
C ASP A 43 4.10 1.28 -17.38
N ASN A 44 3.09 1.03 -18.21
CA ASN A 44 2.26 2.10 -18.78
C ASN A 44 1.50 2.87 -17.69
N CYS A 45 0.98 2.19 -16.66
CA CYS A 45 0.38 2.83 -15.49
C CYS A 45 1.41 3.63 -14.69
N ASN A 46 2.63 3.11 -14.52
CA ASN A 46 3.73 3.82 -13.87
C ASN A 46 4.09 5.10 -14.62
N ALA A 47 4.33 5.01 -15.93
CA ALA A 47 4.70 6.13 -16.77
C ALA A 47 3.61 7.21 -16.79
N ALA A 48 2.35 6.81 -16.99
CA ALA A 48 1.21 7.75 -17.00
C ALA A 48 1.01 8.44 -15.63
N LYS A 49 1.18 7.70 -14.52
CA LYS A 49 1.10 8.29 -13.17
C LYS A 49 2.26 9.24 -12.89
N LYS A 50 3.48 8.92 -13.36
CA LYS A 50 4.64 9.81 -13.25
C LYS A 50 4.42 11.10 -14.05
N ALA A 51 3.83 11.01 -15.24
CA ALA A 51 3.47 12.17 -16.05
C ALA A 51 2.38 13.03 -15.39
N GLU A 52 1.31 12.41 -14.87
CA GLU A 52 0.28 13.11 -14.09
C GLU A 52 0.90 13.86 -12.90
N ARG A 53 1.79 13.19 -12.15
CA ARG A 53 2.43 13.79 -10.97
C ARG A 53 3.31 14.98 -11.34
N ARG A 54 4.11 14.88 -12.40
CA ARG A 54 4.93 16.00 -12.92
C ARG A 54 4.05 17.19 -13.31
N ALA A 55 2.95 16.94 -14.04
CA ALA A 55 2.03 17.99 -14.44
C ALA A 55 1.31 18.63 -13.23
N TRP A 56 0.95 17.83 -12.23
CA TRP A 56 0.41 18.32 -10.96
C TRP A 56 1.42 19.19 -10.22
N ASP A 57 2.65 18.74 -10.05
CA ASP A 57 3.68 19.48 -9.32
C ASP A 57 3.97 20.82 -10.01
N LYS A 58 4.01 20.85 -11.35
CA LYS A 58 4.13 22.10 -12.12
C LYS A 58 2.92 23.02 -11.94
N SER A 59 1.70 22.48 -12.05
CA SER A 59 0.46 23.26 -11.88
C SER A 59 0.28 23.77 -10.45
N ARG A 60 0.78 23.05 -9.44
CA ARG A 60 0.73 23.46 -8.03
C ARG A 60 1.74 24.57 -7.76
N ARG A 61 2.96 24.46 -8.29
CA ARG A 61 4.02 25.47 -8.11
C ARG A 61 3.72 26.75 -8.89
N TYR A 62 3.17 26.62 -10.09
CA TYR A 62 2.86 27.73 -10.98
C TYR A 62 1.41 27.60 -11.49
N PRO A 63 0.43 28.20 -10.81
CA PRO A 63 -0.99 28.03 -11.07
C PRO A 63 -1.48 28.84 -12.28
N THR A 64 -0.91 28.60 -13.46
CA THR A 64 -1.35 29.20 -14.73
C THR A 64 -2.43 28.35 -15.40
N THR A 65 -3.26 28.98 -16.24
CA THR A 65 -4.32 28.29 -17.00
C THR A 65 -3.75 27.17 -17.88
N THR A 66 -2.62 27.41 -18.53
CA THR A 66 -1.93 26.43 -19.38
C THR A 66 -1.48 25.20 -18.58
N ASN A 67 -0.90 25.40 -17.38
CA ASN A 67 -0.48 24.32 -16.51
C ASN A 67 -1.69 23.53 -15.96
N ARG A 68 -2.78 24.22 -15.63
CA ARG A 68 -4.03 23.57 -15.19
C ARG A 68 -4.63 22.68 -16.28
N ILE A 69 -4.63 23.16 -17.53
CA ILE A 69 -5.07 22.37 -18.70
C ILE A 69 -4.16 21.16 -18.90
N ALA A 70 -2.84 21.34 -18.86
CA ALA A 70 -1.88 20.25 -19.00
C ALA A 70 -2.07 19.17 -17.92
N PHE A 71 -2.28 19.57 -16.66
CA PHE A 71 -2.58 18.64 -15.58
C PHE A 71 -3.90 17.88 -15.82
N LYS A 72 -4.99 18.57 -16.21
CA LYS A 72 -6.27 17.93 -16.53
C LYS A 72 -6.13 16.89 -17.64
N ARG A 73 -5.36 17.19 -18.70
CA ARG A 73 -5.04 16.26 -19.80
C ARG A 73 -4.24 15.04 -19.30
N ALA A 74 -3.19 15.25 -18.51
CA ALA A 74 -2.41 14.15 -17.96
C ALA A 74 -3.25 13.25 -17.02
N LYS A 75 -4.13 13.85 -16.22
CA LYS A 75 -5.05 13.15 -15.32
C LYS A 75 -6.09 12.32 -16.09
N SER A 76 -6.69 12.86 -17.16
CA SER A 76 -7.63 12.10 -17.99
C SER A 76 -6.93 10.95 -18.71
N PHE A 77 -5.71 11.17 -19.21
CA PHE A 77 -4.90 10.14 -19.84
C PHE A 77 -4.55 9.01 -18.87
N PHE A 78 -4.10 9.33 -17.64
CA PHE A 78 -3.84 8.32 -16.62
C PHE A 78 -5.10 7.51 -16.29
N ARG A 79 -6.26 8.15 -16.16
CA ARG A 79 -7.54 7.46 -15.94
C ARG A 79 -7.85 6.47 -17.07
N LYS A 80 -7.61 6.85 -18.34
CA LYS A 80 -7.79 5.98 -19.51
C LYS A 80 -6.89 4.74 -19.42
N ILE A 81 -5.57 4.93 -19.23
CA ILE A 81 -4.60 3.83 -19.14
C ILE A 81 -4.91 2.89 -17.98
N ARG A 82 -5.28 3.45 -16.82
CA ARG A 82 -5.71 2.67 -15.65
C ARG A 82 -6.94 1.83 -15.97
N ARG A 83 -7.96 2.38 -16.62
CA ARG A 83 -9.18 1.65 -17.00
C ARG A 83 -8.84 0.52 -17.99
N GLN A 84 -8.05 0.81 -19.01
CA GLN A 84 -7.61 -0.19 -19.99
C GLN A 84 -6.83 -1.33 -19.34
N SER A 85 -5.89 -1.01 -18.44
CA SER A 85 -5.07 -2.03 -17.77
C SER A 85 -5.89 -2.90 -16.82
N LYS A 86 -6.84 -2.30 -16.08
CA LYS A 86 -7.81 -3.06 -15.26
C LYS A 86 -8.65 -4.00 -16.12
N ASN A 87 -9.23 -3.49 -17.21
CA ASN A 87 -10.09 -4.27 -18.09
C ASN A 87 -9.31 -5.40 -18.76
N GLY A 88 -8.12 -5.13 -19.30
CA GLY A 88 -7.29 -6.15 -19.95
C GLY A 88 -6.83 -7.24 -18.98
N SER A 89 -6.46 -6.87 -17.74
CA SER A 89 -6.12 -7.85 -16.69
C SER A 89 -7.33 -8.69 -16.29
N PHE A 90 -8.50 -8.07 -16.13
CA PHE A 90 -9.74 -8.79 -15.82
C PHE A 90 -10.16 -9.74 -16.96
N GLN A 91 -10.08 -9.28 -18.20
CA GLN A 91 -10.36 -10.12 -19.38
C GLN A 91 -9.42 -11.32 -19.43
N LYS A 92 -8.11 -11.12 -19.25
CA LYS A 92 -7.14 -12.22 -19.16
C LYS A 92 -7.47 -13.20 -18.03
N TYR A 93 -7.89 -12.68 -16.87
CA TYR A 93 -8.28 -13.51 -15.74
C TYR A 93 -9.52 -14.36 -16.07
N VAL A 94 -10.55 -13.77 -16.69
CA VAL A 94 -11.75 -14.50 -17.12
C VAL A 94 -11.41 -15.53 -18.20
N SER A 95 -10.60 -15.17 -19.20
CA SER A 95 -10.12 -16.09 -20.25
C SER A 95 -9.29 -17.25 -19.70
N SER A 96 -8.71 -17.11 -18.50
CA SER A 96 -8.00 -18.19 -17.82
C SER A 96 -8.93 -19.21 -17.14
N ILE A 97 -10.25 -19.05 -17.24
CA ILE A 97 -11.25 -20.02 -16.80
C ILE A 97 -11.61 -20.87 -18.02
N GLN A 98 -10.84 -21.91 -18.28
CA GLN A 98 -11.01 -22.83 -19.41
C GLN A 98 -11.58 -24.17 -18.96
N GLY A 99 -12.17 -24.93 -19.89
CA GLY A 99 -12.84 -26.21 -19.61
C GLY A 99 -11.94 -27.31 -19.06
N HIS A 100 -10.61 -27.21 -19.23
CA HIS A 100 -9.66 -28.19 -18.68
C HIS A 100 -9.40 -28.03 -17.17
N LEU A 101 -9.90 -26.95 -16.55
CA LEU A 101 -9.76 -26.74 -15.10
C LEU A 101 -10.68 -27.68 -14.34
N SER A 102 -10.21 -28.17 -13.19
CA SER A 102 -11.09 -28.88 -12.26
C SER A 102 -12.21 -27.97 -11.77
N SER A 103 -13.39 -28.56 -11.54
CA SER A 103 -14.58 -27.83 -11.06
C SER A 103 -14.29 -27.01 -9.81
N LYS A 104 -13.51 -27.55 -8.87
CA LYS A 104 -13.06 -26.82 -7.66
C LYS A 104 -12.32 -25.53 -8.01
N ARG A 105 -11.30 -25.60 -8.87
CA ARG A 105 -10.47 -24.44 -9.23
C ARG A 105 -11.24 -23.41 -10.06
N MET A 106 -12.18 -23.86 -10.89
CA MET A 106 -13.11 -22.99 -11.60
C MET A 106 -13.99 -22.21 -10.61
N TRP A 107 -14.65 -22.90 -9.68
CA TRP A 107 -15.49 -22.27 -8.66
C TRP A 107 -14.71 -21.35 -7.71
N GLU A 108 -13.46 -21.68 -7.36
CA GLU A 108 -12.59 -20.77 -6.62
C GLU A 108 -12.35 -19.46 -7.38
N LYS A 109 -12.09 -19.54 -8.69
CA LYS A 109 -11.88 -18.36 -9.53
C LYS A 109 -13.16 -17.52 -9.66
N VAL A 110 -14.32 -18.17 -9.82
CA VAL A 110 -15.63 -17.53 -9.86
C VAL A 110 -15.95 -16.86 -8.52
N GLY A 111 -15.69 -17.55 -7.40
CA GLY A 111 -15.86 -16.98 -6.06
C GLY A 111 -14.97 -15.76 -5.80
N LYS A 112 -13.76 -15.71 -6.41
CA LYS A 112 -12.90 -14.49 -6.37
C LYS A 112 -13.51 -13.31 -7.15
N ILE A 113 -14.26 -13.57 -8.22
CA ILE A 113 -14.98 -12.53 -8.98
C ILE A 113 -16.18 -12.02 -8.17
N LEU A 114 -16.93 -12.93 -7.57
CA LEU A 114 -18.13 -12.62 -6.77
C LEU A 114 -17.80 -12.04 -5.39
N GLY A 115 -16.54 -12.10 -4.95
CA GLY A 115 -16.13 -11.66 -3.61
C GLY A 115 -16.60 -12.59 -2.49
N THR A 116 -17.13 -13.77 -2.80
CA THR A 116 -17.61 -14.76 -1.83
C THR A 116 -16.50 -15.63 -1.27
N ASN A 117 -15.26 -15.45 -1.75
CA ASN A 117 -14.13 -16.23 -1.34
C ASN A 117 -13.69 -15.87 0.10
N LYS A 118 -14.08 -16.71 1.06
CA LYS A 118 -13.78 -16.59 2.50
C LYS A 118 -12.30 -16.81 2.85
N SER A 119 -11.46 -17.21 1.88
CA SER A 119 -10.04 -17.50 2.14
C SER A 119 -9.17 -16.25 2.30
N TYR A 120 -9.71 -15.05 2.08
CA TYR A 120 -9.09 -13.82 2.57
C TYR A 120 -9.28 -13.73 4.09
N GLN A 121 -8.61 -14.62 4.81
CA GLN A 121 -8.27 -14.34 6.20
C GLN A 121 -7.49 -13.03 6.19
N GLY A 122 -7.95 -12.06 6.99
CA GLY A 122 -7.45 -10.69 6.99
C GLY A 122 -5.93 -10.69 7.00
N ILE A 123 -5.33 -9.94 6.08
CA ILE A 123 -3.89 -9.76 6.01
C ILE A 123 -3.47 -9.17 7.36
N SER A 124 -2.95 -10.02 8.25
CA SER A 124 -2.48 -9.62 9.57
C SER A 124 -1.12 -8.96 9.39
N PHE A 125 -1.13 -7.62 9.40
CA PHE A 125 0.09 -6.80 9.30
C PHE A 125 0.75 -6.56 10.66
N LEU A 126 0.08 -6.93 11.76
CA LEU A 126 0.59 -6.81 13.12
C LEU A 126 1.19 -8.13 13.56
N GLN A 127 2.47 -8.11 13.93
CA GLN A 127 3.12 -9.19 14.64
C GLN A 127 3.41 -8.71 16.07
N THR A 128 2.92 -9.46 17.06
CA THR A 128 3.26 -9.24 18.47
C THR A 128 4.04 -10.46 18.93
N ASN A 129 5.27 -10.27 19.44
CA ASN A 129 6.12 -11.35 19.97
C ASN A 129 6.30 -12.55 19.01
N GLY A 130 6.42 -12.29 17.71
CA GLY A 130 6.58 -13.34 16.69
C GLY A 130 5.28 -14.02 16.22
N GLN A 131 4.13 -13.66 16.78
CA GLN A 131 2.82 -14.17 16.36
C GLN A 131 2.02 -13.12 15.58
N PHE A 132 1.39 -13.54 14.48
CA PHE A 132 0.50 -12.68 13.70
C PHE A 132 -0.82 -12.46 14.44
N VAL A 133 -1.17 -11.20 14.67
CA VAL A 133 -2.47 -10.83 15.24
C VAL A 133 -3.48 -10.77 14.10
N SER A 134 -4.21 -11.85 13.89
CA SER A 134 -5.43 -11.86 13.06
C SER A 134 -6.65 -11.74 13.99
N HIS A 135 -7.37 -10.63 13.92
CA HIS A 135 -8.70 -10.56 14.52
C HIS A 135 -9.63 -11.46 13.68
N THR A 136 -10.20 -12.48 14.31
CA THR A 136 -11.41 -13.20 13.87
C THR A 136 -12.59 -12.26 13.78
#